data_AF-B1MBQ1-F1
#
_entry.id   AF-B1MBQ1-F1
#
_cell.length_a   1.000
_cell.length_b   1.000
_cell.length_c   1.000
_cell.angle_alpha   90.00
_cell.angle_beta   90.00
_cell.angle_gamma   90.00
#
_symmetry.space_group_name_H-M   'P 1'
#
loop_
_entity.id
_entity.type
_entity.pdbx_description
1 polymer ?
#
loop_
_entity_poly.entity_id
_entity_poly.type
_entity_poly.pdbx_seq_one_letter_code
_entity_poly.pdbx_strand_id
1 'polypeptide(L)'
;MLQVINILPGEQAQMLHTDDGFYPIPRPRAALGAATIWAIDDFTADNGATDIIAGSHLWGDKTPKEADRTPVVMAAGSCVFFLGTLWHGGGANQSDSARLALTAQYCEPWLRPQEAFTLSMTRDTVRAVSEDIRRMLGYSIHPPFIGQVDGMHPKRLLEPGPHPI
;
A
#
# COMPACT_ATOMS: atom_id res chain seq x y z
N MET A 1 4.92 1.50 -1.37
CA MET A 1 4.98 2.67 -0.48
C MET A 1 4.60 2.20 0.91
N LEU A 2 5.26 2.72 1.94
CA LEU A 2 4.95 2.42 3.35
C LEU A 2 4.73 3.74 4.09
N GLN A 3 3.55 3.94 4.67
CA GLN A 3 3.19 5.19 5.35
C GLN A 3 2.57 4.93 6.71
N VAL A 4 2.89 5.80 7.67
CA VAL A 4 2.16 5.90 8.93
C VAL A 4 1.18 7.06 8.80
N ILE A 5 -0.10 6.79 9.06
CA ILE A 5 -1.18 7.76 8.95
C ILE A 5 -1.77 7.96 10.34
N ASN A 6 -1.73 9.20 10.82
CA ASN A 6 -2.33 9.59 12.09
C ASN A 6 -3.49 10.56 11.80
N ILE A 7 -4.73 10.13 12.01
CA ILE A 7 -5.90 10.99 11.81
C ILE A 7 -6.28 11.61 13.15
N LEU A 8 -6.16 12.92 13.23
CA LEU A 8 -6.36 13.69 14.44
C LEU A 8 -7.86 13.95 14.73
N PRO A 9 -8.22 14.29 15.99
CA PRO A 9 -9.58 14.70 16.33
C PRO A 9 -10.10 15.82 15.42
N GLY A 10 -11.31 15.65 14.88
CA GLY A 10 -11.98 16.62 14.00
C GLY A 10 -11.57 16.56 12.52
N GLU A 11 -10.61 15.71 12.13
CA GLU A 11 -10.28 15.51 10.72
C GLU A 11 -11.46 14.96 9.93
N GLN A 12 -11.66 15.51 8.73
CA GLN A 12 -12.74 15.12 7.83
C GLN A 12 -12.39 13.85 7.08
N ALA A 13 -13.43 13.14 6.63
CA ALA A 13 -13.25 11.95 5.81
C ALA A 13 -12.47 12.29 4.53
N GLN A 14 -11.52 11.43 4.17
CA GLN A 14 -10.82 11.52 2.90
C GLN A 14 -11.80 11.33 1.74
N MET A 15 -11.52 11.95 0.60
CA MET A 15 -12.23 11.63 -0.63
C MET A 15 -12.09 10.15 -0.95
N LEU A 16 -13.19 9.52 -1.38
CA LEU A 16 -13.15 8.16 -1.88
C LEU A 16 -12.20 8.09 -3.08
N HIS A 17 -11.32 7.11 -3.06
CA HIS A 17 -10.35 6.88 -4.12
C HIS A 17 -10.06 5.40 -4.28
N THR A 18 -9.31 5.09 -5.33
CA THR A 18 -8.70 3.78 -5.55
C THR A 18 -7.20 3.96 -5.67
N ASP A 19 -6.47 3.10 -4.98
CA ASP A 19 -5.01 3.17 -4.87
C ASP A 19 -4.28 2.94 -6.20
N ASP A 20 -4.96 2.41 -7.20
CA ASP A 20 -4.39 2.11 -8.51
C ASP A 20 -4.94 3.01 -9.62
N GLY A 21 -5.64 4.09 -9.24
CA GLY A 21 -6.31 5.03 -10.15
C GLY A 21 -5.37 5.84 -11.05
N PHE A 22 -4.08 5.91 -10.71
CA PHE A 22 -3.06 6.55 -11.54
C PHE A 22 -2.55 5.65 -12.68
N TYR A 23 -2.88 4.35 -12.71
CA TYR A 23 -2.57 3.51 -13.86
C TYR A 23 -3.56 3.78 -15.01
N PRO A 24 -3.08 4.12 -16.22
CA PRO A 24 -3.94 4.50 -17.34
C PRO A 24 -4.54 3.27 -18.06
N ILE A 25 -5.05 2.30 -17.30
CA ILE A 25 -5.67 1.09 -17.81
C ILE A 25 -7.16 1.12 -17.42
N PRO A 26 -8.09 1.12 -18.40
CA PRO A 26 -9.52 1.15 -18.14
C PRO A 26 -10.00 0.01 -17.23
N ARG A 27 -11.05 0.27 -16.47
CA ARG A 27 -11.76 -0.71 -15.63
C ARG A 27 -13.04 -1.18 -16.35
N PRO A 28 -13.53 -2.40 -16.09
CA PRO A 28 -13.00 -3.39 -15.14
C PRO A 28 -11.72 -4.03 -15.67
N ARG A 29 -10.79 -4.34 -14.76
CA ARG A 29 -9.51 -4.98 -15.04
C ARG A 29 -9.05 -5.83 -13.86
N ALA A 30 -8.06 -6.68 -14.08
CA ALA A 30 -7.32 -7.30 -12.99
C ALA A 30 -6.71 -6.22 -12.08
N ALA A 31 -6.63 -6.51 -10.79
CA ALA A 31 -5.95 -5.65 -9.84
C ALA A 31 -4.46 -5.58 -10.17
N LEU A 32 -3.93 -4.37 -10.26
CA LEU A 32 -2.52 -4.11 -10.54
C LEU A 32 -1.71 -3.87 -9.25
N GLY A 33 -2.42 -3.74 -8.14
CA GLY A 33 -1.86 -3.59 -6.82
C GLY A 33 -2.87 -3.95 -5.76
N ALA A 34 -2.39 -3.92 -4.53
CA ALA A 34 -3.15 -4.17 -3.33
C ALA A 34 -2.55 -3.36 -2.19
N ALA A 35 -3.29 -3.21 -1.11
CA ALA A 35 -2.80 -2.56 0.08
C ALA A 35 -3.19 -3.36 1.32
N THR A 36 -2.36 -3.22 2.36
CA THR A 36 -2.70 -3.58 3.72
C THR A 36 -2.75 -2.35 4.59
N ILE A 37 -3.75 -2.25 5.46
CA ILE A 37 -3.79 -1.26 6.55
C ILE A 37 -3.76 -2.02 7.87
N TRP A 38 -2.74 -1.73 8.67
CA TRP A 38 -2.52 -2.29 9.99
C TRP A 38 -2.99 -1.29 11.03
N ALA A 39 -3.91 -1.73 11.89
CA ALA A 39 -4.39 -0.97 13.02
C ALA A 39 -3.28 -0.87 14.07
N ILE A 40 -2.78 0.33 14.35
CA ILE A 40 -1.90 0.56 15.50
C ILE A 40 -2.75 0.85 16.74
N ASP A 41 -3.76 1.70 16.58
CA ASP A 41 -4.85 1.89 17.53
C ASP A 41 -6.11 1.16 17.07
N ASP A 42 -7.10 1.00 17.95
CA ASP A 42 -8.41 0.46 17.58
C ASP A 42 -9.05 1.31 16.46
N PHE A 43 -9.66 0.65 15.50
CA PHE A 43 -10.49 1.28 14.47
C PHE A 43 -11.94 1.14 14.89
N THR A 44 -12.60 2.26 15.16
CA THR A 44 -14.02 2.32 15.50
C THR A 44 -14.79 3.09 14.44
N ALA A 45 -16.12 2.98 14.45
CA ALA A 45 -16.96 3.64 13.45
C ALA A 45 -16.87 5.17 13.48
N ASP A 46 -16.41 5.74 14.61
CA ASP A 46 -16.38 7.18 14.88
C ASP A 46 -14.97 7.78 14.96
N ASN A 47 -13.91 6.98 15.08
CA ASN A 47 -12.53 7.49 15.15
C ASN A 47 -11.81 7.52 13.78
N GLY A 48 -12.58 7.47 12.71
CA GLY A 48 -12.11 7.55 11.33
C GLY A 48 -11.49 6.27 10.77
N ALA A 49 -11.90 5.10 11.26
CA ALA A 49 -11.60 3.83 10.61
C ALA A 49 -11.70 3.95 9.07
N THR A 50 -10.85 3.23 8.34
CA THR A 50 -10.91 3.23 6.88
C THR A 50 -12.31 2.83 6.43
N ASP A 51 -12.95 3.69 5.64
CA ASP A 51 -14.20 3.40 4.97
C ASP A 51 -13.93 2.68 3.65
N ILE A 52 -14.74 1.66 3.37
CA ILE A 52 -14.74 0.97 2.09
C ILE A 52 -16.12 0.99 1.46
N ILE A 53 -16.18 0.74 0.15
CA ILE A 53 -17.42 0.34 -0.52
C ILE A 53 -17.29 -1.11 -0.94
N ALA A 54 -17.97 -2.01 -0.24
CA ALA A 54 -17.90 -3.44 -0.48
C ALA A 54 -18.28 -3.80 -1.93
N GLY A 55 -17.51 -4.71 -2.54
CA GLY A 55 -17.72 -5.14 -3.94
C GLY A 55 -17.29 -4.14 -5.02
N SER A 56 -16.90 -2.92 -4.64
CA SER A 56 -16.54 -1.86 -5.61
C SER A 56 -15.26 -2.13 -6.41
N HIS A 57 -14.44 -3.11 -5.99
CA HIS A 57 -13.27 -3.59 -6.71
C HIS A 57 -13.63 -4.24 -8.07
N LEU A 58 -14.89 -4.65 -8.26
CA LEU A 58 -15.41 -5.21 -9.52
C LEU A 58 -15.99 -4.14 -10.45
N TRP A 59 -16.09 -2.89 -10.01
CA TRP A 59 -16.73 -1.83 -10.79
C TRP A 59 -15.85 -1.40 -11.97
N GLY A 60 -16.51 -1.02 -13.07
CA GLY A 60 -15.93 -0.32 -14.21
C GLY A 60 -15.87 1.19 -13.97
N ASP A 61 -16.70 1.93 -14.70
CA ASP A 61 -16.82 3.39 -14.71
C ASP A 61 -17.78 3.97 -13.65
N LYS A 62 -18.37 3.11 -12.82
CA LYS A 62 -19.30 3.53 -11.76
C LYS A 62 -18.59 4.43 -10.74
N THR A 63 -19.15 5.62 -10.53
CA THR A 63 -18.74 6.57 -9.48
C THR A 63 -19.31 6.18 -8.11
N PRO A 64 -18.53 6.30 -7.03
CA PRO A 64 -19.03 6.01 -5.69
C PRO A 64 -20.00 7.07 -5.17
N LYS A 65 -20.81 6.69 -4.19
CA LYS A 65 -21.62 7.62 -3.39
C LYS A 65 -21.11 7.60 -1.95
N GLU A 66 -21.05 8.77 -1.32
CA GLU A 66 -20.63 8.91 0.08
C GLU A 66 -21.48 8.05 1.04
N ALA A 67 -22.77 7.88 0.74
CA ALA A 67 -23.70 7.04 1.52
C ALA A 67 -23.40 5.54 1.45
N ASP A 68 -22.57 5.08 0.51
CA ASP A 68 -22.22 3.66 0.35
C ASP A 68 -21.00 3.26 1.22
N ARG A 69 -20.39 4.20 1.95
CA ARG A 69 -19.24 3.95 2.84
C ARG A 69 -19.62 2.99 3.97
N THR A 70 -18.70 2.10 4.31
CA THR A 70 -18.80 1.24 5.50
C THR A 70 -17.44 1.24 6.22
N PRO A 71 -17.37 1.63 7.51
CA PRO A 71 -16.12 1.63 8.25
C PRO A 71 -15.65 0.20 8.53
N VAL A 72 -14.35 -0.04 8.35
CA VAL A 72 -13.71 -1.30 8.73
C VAL A 72 -13.32 -1.22 10.21
N VAL A 73 -14.23 -1.61 11.08
CA VAL A 73 -14.02 -1.68 12.54
C VAL A 73 -13.16 -2.89 12.88
N MET A 74 -12.05 -2.66 13.57
CA MET A 74 -11.09 -3.71 13.94
C MET A 74 -10.24 -3.30 15.15
N ALA A 75 -9.82 -4.27 15.97
CA ALA A 75 -8.97 -4.00 17.13
C ALA A 75 -7.53 -3.69 16.72
N ALA A 76 -6.78 -2.97 17.56
CA ALA A 76 -5.35 -2.76 17.43
C ALA A 76 -4.60 -4.09 17.17
N GLY A 77 -3.64 -4.07 16.25
CA GLY A 77 -2.93 -5.25 15.75
C GLY A 77 -3.64 -6.01 14.63
N SER A 78 -4.90 -5.69 14.33
CA SER A 78 -5.61 -6.24 13.16
C SER A 78 -5.06 -5.67 11.85
N CYS A 79 -5.29 -6.39 10.76
CA CYS A 79 -4.90 -5.97 9.42
C CYS A 79 -6.05 -6.21 8.44
N VAL A 80 -6.35 -5.20 7.63
CA VAL A 80 -7.24 -5.33 6.48
C VAL A 80 -6.40 -5.34 5.20
N PHE A 81 -6.74 -6.26 4.30
CA PHE A 81 -6.16 -6.36 2.96
C PHE A 81 -7.22 -6.08 1.92
N PHE A 82 -6.90 -5.29 0.90
CA PHE A 82 -7.80 -5.03 -0.22
C PHE A 82 -7.05 -4.81 -1.54
N LEU A 83 -7.76 -5.04 -2.65
CA LEU A 83 -7.25 -4.79 -3.99
C LEU A 83 -7.25 -3.29 -4.29
N GLY A 84 -6.26 -2.82 -5.06
CA GLY A 84 -6.11 -1.39 -5.40
C GLY A 84 -7.28 -0.79 -6.17
N THR A 85 -8.17 -1.63 -6.73
CA THR A 85 -9.41 -1.21 -7.41
C THR A 85 -10.59 -0.97 -6.45
N LEU A 86 -10.46 -1.30 -5.15
CA LEU A 86 -11.50 -1.08 -4.15
C LEU A 86 -11.59 0.41 -3.82
N TRP A 87 -12.79 0.97 -3.93
CA TRP A 87 -13.07 2.32 -3.46
C TRP A 87 -13.04 2.37 -1.95
N HIS A 88 -12.20 3.26 -1.41
CA HIS A 88 -11.99 3.42 0.01
C HIS A 88 -11.48 4.84 0.34
N GLY A 89 -11.36 5.14 1.63
CA GLY A 89 -10.72 6.34 2.15
C GLY A 89 -10.73 6.37 3.67
N GLY A 90 -9.84 7.13 4.32
CA GLY A 90 -9.91 7.35 5.76
C GLY A 90 -11.25 7.99 6.16
N GLY A 91 -11.91 7.44 7.19
CA GLY A 91 -13.14 8.02 7.73
C GLY A 91 -12.86 9.31 8.51
N ALA A 92 -13.92 10.06 8.80
CA ALA A 92 -13.83 11.25 9.67
C ALA A 92 -13.58 10.82 11.12
N ASN A 93 -12.72 11.55 11.83
CA ASN A 93 -12.49 11.30 13.25
C ASN A 93 -13.33 12.27 14.09
N GLN A 94 -14.40 11.74 14.68
CA GLN A 94 -15.33 12.43 15.56
C GLN A 94 -15.04 12.17 17.05
N SER A 95 -14.00 11.38 17.34
CA SER A 95 -13.56 11.10 18.70
C SER A 95 -12.65 12.21 19.24
N ASP A 96 -12.24 12.09 20.51
CA ASP A 96 -11.35 13.01 21.21
C ASP A 96 -9.87 12.60 21.17
N SER A 97 -9.55 11.49 20.50
CA SER A 97 -8.19 10.95 20.39
C SER A 97 -7.76 10.75 18.94
N ALA A 98 -6.44 10.78 18.71
CA ALA A 98 -5.88 10.48 17.41
C ALA A 98 -5.93 8.97 17.15
N ARG A 99 -5.98 8.57 15.88
CA ARG A 99 -6.00 7.16 15.49
C ARG A 99 -4.92 6.86 14.46
N LEU A 100 -3.98 6.02 14.87
CA LEU A 100 -2.78 5.68 14.13
C LEU A 100 -2.94 4.38 13.33
N ALA A 101 -2.42 4.39 12.11
CA ALA A 101 -2.41 3.25 11.23
C ALA A 101 -1.09 3.19 10.43
N LEU A 102 -0.70 1.98 10.02
CA LEU A 102 0.37 1.76 9.06
C LEU A 102 -0.24 1.20 7.77
N THR A 103 0.02 1.84 6.63
CA THR A 103 -0.38 1.32 5.32
C THR A 103 0.84 0.89 4.52
N ALA A 104 0.74 -0.28 3.88
CA ALA A 104 1.70 -0.78 2.92
C ALA A 104 1.00 -1.03 1.59
N GLN A 105 1.52 -0.41 0.53
CA GLN A 105 1.04 -0.55 -0.84
C GLN A 105 1.96 -1.44 -1.66
N TYR A 106 1.35 -2.39 -2.34
CA TYR A 106 1.95 -3.40 -3.21
C TYR A 106 1.47 -3.20 -4.65
N CYS A 107 2.33 -3.52 -5.61
CA CYS A 107 1.97 -3.54 -7.02
C CYS A 107 2.54 -4.80 -7.68
N GLU A 108 2.02 -5.13 -8.85
CA GLU A 108 2.65 -6.13 -9.71
C GLU A 108 4.15 -5.86 -9.90
N PRO A 109 5.00 -6.89 -9.98
CA PRO A 109 6.46 -6.73 -9.92
C PRO A 109 7.05 -6.07 -11.17
N TRP A 110 6.27 -5.94 -12.25
CA TRP A 110 6.63 -5.21 -13.46
C TRP A 110 6.18 -3.74 -13.45
N LEU A 111 5.44 -3.30 -12.42
CA LEU A 111 5.05 -1.91 -12.22
C LEU A 111 6.10 -1.15 -11.40
N ARG A 112 6.16 0.17 -11.62
CA ARG A 112 6.94 1.06 -10.77
C ARG A 112 6.24 1.22 -9.42
N PRO A 113 6.93 0.96 -8.29
CA PRO A 113 6.38 1.26 -6.96
C PRO A 113 6.19 2.76 -6.75
N GLN A 114 5.16 3.14 -5.99
CA GLN A 114 4.92 4.54 -5.60
C GLN A 114 6.11 5.15 -4.83
N GLU A 115 6.81 4.34 -4.03
CA GLU A 115 8.01 4.73 -3.29
C GLU A 115 9.22 3.97 -3.85
N ALA A 116 10.26 4.71 -4.23
CA ALA A 116 11.48 4.12 -4.78
C ALA A 116 12.39 3.57 -3.66
N PHE A 117 11.98 2.45 -3.05
CA PHE A 117 12.71 1.82 -1.93
C PHE A 117 14.16 1.47 -2.26
N THR A 118 14.47 1.16 -3.51
CA THR A 118 15.85 0.92 -3.97
C THR A 118 16.76 2.15 -3.83
N LEU A 119 16.20 3.35 -3.73
CA LEU A 119 16.91 4.60 -3.51
C LEU A 119 16.81 5.09 -2.06
N SER A 120 15.69 4.84 -1.37
CA SER A 120 15.50 5.31 0.01
C SER A 120 16.09 4.39 1.07
N MET A 121 16.26 3.09 0.79
CA MET A 121 16.80 2.13 1.75
C MET A 121 18.31 1.96 1.62
N THR A 122 18.99 1.90 2.77
CA THR A 122 20.40 1.53 2.80
C THR A 122 20.57 0.03 2.54
N ARG A 123 21.72 -0.37 1.99
CA ARG A 123 22.04 -1.80 1.77
C ARG A 123 22.07 -2.59 3.08
N ASP A 124 22.46 -1.96 4.19
CA ASP A 124 22.49 -2.62 5.50
C ASP A 124 21.07 -2.90 6.01
N THR A 125 20.14 -1.95 5.84
CA THR A 125 18.72 -2.18 6.11
C THR A 125 18.17 -3.35 5.28
N VAL A 126 18.50 -3.38 3.98
CA VAL A 126 18.05 -4.46 3.08
C VAL A 126 18.67 -5.82 3.46
N ARG A 127 19.93 -5.85 3.93
CA ARG A 127 20.56 -7.07 4.46
C ARG A 127 19.87 -7.58 5.72
N ALA A 128 19.35 -6.70 6.57
CA ALA A 128 18.75 -7.09 7.84
C ALA A 128 17.36 -7.75 7.70
N VAL A 129 16.63 -7.49 6.62
CA VAL A 129 15.28 -8.03 6.41
C VAL A 129 15.29 -9.40 5.72
N SER A 130 14.16 -10.10 5.82
CA SER A 130 13.99 -11.42 5.21
C SER A 130 14.06 -11.37 3.69
N GLU A 131 14.34 -12.51 3.07
CA GLU A 131 14.41 -12.65 1.61
C GLU A 131 13.12 -12.15 0.91
N ASP A 132 11.94 -12.41 1.47
CA ASP A 132 10.68 -11.93 0.88
C ASP A 132 10.55 -10.41 0.95
N ILE A 133 10.96 -9.77 2.06
CA ILE A 133 10.99 -8.31 2.14
C ILE A 133 12.01 -7.75 1.14
N ARG A 134 13.19 -8.37 0.98
CA ARG A 134 14.19 -7.94 -0.02
C ARG A 134 13.60 -7.93 -1.42
N ARG A 135 12.83 -8.97 -1.79
CA ARG A 135 12.11 -9.01 -3.08
C ARG A 135 11.12 -7.87 -3.21
N MET A 136 10.32 -7.59 -2.17
CA MET A 136 9.37 -6.48 -2.18
C MET A 136 10.04 -5.09 -2.21
N LEU A 137 11.27 -4.96 -1.68
CA LEU A 137 12.08 -3.74 -1.78
C LEU A 137 12.76 -3.57 -3.15
N GLY A 138 12.52 -4.47 -4.10
CA GLY A 138 13.06 -4.41 -5.47
C GLY A 138 14.41 -5.11 -5.65
N TYR A 139 14.90 -5.87 -4.67
CA TYR A 139 16.12 -6.68 -4.80
C TYR A 139 15.82 -8.05 -5.41
N SER A 140 15.10 -8.05 -6.54
CA SER A 140 14.75 -9.26 -7.31
C SER A 140 14.57 -8.94 -8.78
N ILE A 141 14.49 -9.99 -9.60
CA ILE A 141 14.16 -9.89 -11.02
C ILE A 141 12.75 -10.47 -11.21
N HIS A 142 11.90 -9.73 -11.92
CA HIS A 142 10.72 -10.30 -12.56
C HIS A 142 11.09 -10.72 -13.98
N PRO A 143 11.09 -12.03 -14.29
CA PRO A 143 11.50 -12.51 -15.60
C PRO A 143 10.63 -11.92 -16.72
N PRO A 144 11.20 -11.68 -17.92
CA PRO A 144 12.60 -11.91 -18.27
C PRO A 144 13.55 -10.72 -17.98
N PHE A 145 13.06 -9.47 -17.90
CA PHE A 145 13.93 -8.29 -18.03
C PHE A 145 13.71 -7.17 -16.99
N ILE A 146 12.84 -7.35 -16.00
CA ILE A 146 12.51 -6.26 -15.07
C ILE A 146 13.28 -6.40 -13.75
N GLY A 147 13.87 -5.29 -13.29
CA GLY A 147 14.50 -5.19 -11.95
C GLY A 147 16.02 -5.41 -11.91
N GLN A 148 16.71 -5.42 -13.05
CA GLN A 148 18.17 -5.57 -13.12
C GLN A 148 18.91 -4.29 -12.68
N VAL A 149 20.13 -4.46 -12.16
CA VAL A 149 21.09 -3.36 -11.91
C VAL A 149 22.41 -3.68 -12.60
N ASP A 150 22.79 -2.82 -13.54
CA ASP A 150 23.90 -3.02 -14.50
C ASP A 150 23.78 -4.37 -15.24
N GLY A 151 22.58 -4.69 -15.72
CA GLY A 151 22.31 -5.94 -16.45
C GLY A 151 22.32 -7.23 -15.60
N MET A 152 22.50 -7.11 -14.29
CA MET A 152 22.68 -8.25 -13.37
C MET A 152 21.64 -8.27 -12.26
N HIS A 153 21.55 -9.39 -11.53
CA HIS A 153 20.64 -9.54 -10.40
C HIS A 153 21.02 -8.58 -9.24
N PRO A 154 20.10 -7.73 -8.74
CA PRO A 154 20.41 -6.67 -7.77
C PRO A 154 20.94 -7.17 -6.43
N LYS A 155 20.57 -8.39 -6.00
CA LYS A 155 21.11 -9.03 -4.79
C LYS A 155 22.63 -9.10 -4.71
N ARG A 156 23.35 -9.13 -5.84
CA ARG A 156 24.82 -9.09 -5.82
C ARG A 156 25.34 -7.93 -4.99
N LEU A 157 24.64 -6.79 -4.99
CA LEU A 157 24.99 -5.58 -4.24
C LEU A 157 24.86 -5.72 -2.71
N LEU A 158 24.24 -6.82 -2.25
CA LEU A 158 24.13 -7.15 -0.83
C LEU A 158 25.29 -8.02 -0.36
N GLU A 159 26.08 -8.61 -1.26
CA GLU A 159 27.23 -9.43 -0.90
C GLU A 159 28.41 -8.54 -0.45
N PRO A 160 29.33 -9.04 0.39
CA PRO A 160 30.56 -8.32 0.72
C PRO A 160 31.53 -8.25 -0.47
N GLY A 161 32.32 -7.17 -0.55
CA GLY A 161 33.42 -7.04 -1.51
C GLY A 161 33.09 -6.20 -2.75
N PRO A 162 34.06 -6.02 -3.67
CA PRO A 162 33.85 -5.25 -4.89
C PRO A 162 32.88 -5.98 -5.82
N HIS A 163 31.92 -5.24 -6.38
CA HIS A 163 31.03 -5.77 -7.40
C HIS A 163 31.58 -5.40 -8.78
N PRO A 164 31.82 -6.38 -9.68
CA PRO A 164 32.21 -6.06 -11.05
C PRO A 164 31.14 -5.18 -11.69
N ILE A 165 31.60 -4.16 -12.41
CA ILE A 165 30.77 -3.27 -13.24
C ILE A 165 30.37 -4.05 -14.48
#